data_AF-A0A8B6EPL2-F1
#
_entry.id   AF-A0A8B6EPL2-F1
#
_cell.length_a   1.000
_cell.length_b   1.000
_cell.length_c   1.000
_cell.angle_alpha   90.00
_cell.angle_beta   90.00
_cell.angle_gamma   90.00
#
_symmetry.space_group_name_H-M   'P 1'
#
loop_
_entity.id
_entity.type
_entity.pdbx_description
1 polymer ?
#
loop_
_entity_poly.entity_id
_entity_poly.type
_entity_poly.pdbx_seq_one_letter_code
_entity_poly.pdbx_strand_id
1 'polypeptide(L)'
;MTVIGEHTQVKIPTVSYGAEKTARKSLGFSGKENEQNLPYEGEVKDIEILASIVLSVHPKTIHNRLQSWQGNLDAEIISLRNAWSEGGLKKYQLIGDNWDKNILPSFRTSLQKTLSLHLFNLIAVVDRITPNPAQNITVLDISEIDISTYLPSISEQEQLMTELTFIFATSVISNIPHLEQSLKSIYPKHFEHKYSFFSGIKTVQYPLGLFKCNENKTQELIRLLKQLTEKYVPLRNGEIFEPVFLGGDRLTDERVQSAQTAMSNADSPKEKLEGFISKIEDFHRLMNFLEAIYKLTYNTESASDKGTMHYYRNLLNMRNVKGKVKNASRPFKLLYYTILDAICLLLFLDHLKMTETEKILLENFQHKTKDEKIAWINDICSLLIQQCYMSEFT
;
A
#
# COMPACT_ATOMS: atom_id res chain seq x y z
N MET A 1 -22.71 -6.50 -17.73
CA MET A 1 -23.10 -7.81 -18.30
C MET A 1 -22.89 -7.67 -19.80
N THR A 2 -21.90 -8.32 -20.42
CA THR A 2 -21.68 -9.77 -20.50
C THR A 2 -20.24 -10.12 -20.11
N VAL A 3 -20.10 -11.10 -19.21
CA VAL A 3 -18.82 -11.71 -18.82
C VAL A 3 -18.68 -12.96 -19.67
N ILE A 4 -17.64 -13.04 -20.50
CA ILE A 4 -17.18 -14.30 -21.10
C ILE A 4 -15.73 -14.46 -20.61
N GLY A 5 -15.58 -15.20 -19.52
CA GLY A 5 -14.29 -15.68 -19.03
C GLY A 5 -14.17 -17.15 -19.40
N GLU A 6 -13.36 -17.45 -20.42
CA GLU A 6 -12.89 -18.81 -20.66
C GLU A 6 -11.81 -19.15 -19.61
N HIS A 7 -12.15 -20.09 -18.73
CA HIS A 7 -11.23 -20.70 -17.79
C HIS A 7 -10.41 -21.79 -18.52
N THR A 8 -9.16 -21.48 -18.88
CA THR A 8 -8.18 -22.51 -19.21
C THR A 8 -7.58 -23.06 -17.92
N GLN A 9 -8.15 -24.16 -17.42
CA GLN A 9 -7.56 -24.93 -16.32
C GLN A 9 -6.27 -25.60 -16.79
N VAL A 10 -5.11 -25.14 -16.30
CA VAL A 10 -3.86 -25.87 -16.40
C VAL A 10 -3.88 -26.99 -15.36
N LYS A 11 -4.00 -28.24 -15.83
CA LYS A 11 -3.85 -29.45 -15.02
C LYS A 11 -2.41 -29.54 -14.49
N ILE A 12 -2.24 -29.44 -13.17
CA ILE A 12 -1.01 -29.81 -12.49
C ILE A 12 -1.12 -31.30 -12.12
N PRO A 13 -0.21 -32.18 -12.56
CA PRO A 13 -0.27 -33.59 -12.20
C PRO A 13 0.04 -33.80 -10.73
N THR A 14 -0.84 -34.52 -10.05
CA THR A 14 -0.69 -34.96 -8.66
C THR A 14 0.33 -36.11 -8.62
N VAL A 15 1.46 -35.93 -7.97
CA VAL A 15 2.43 -37.01 -7.71
C VAL A 15 2.17 -37.57 -6.32
N SER A 16 1.74 -38.83 -6.26
CA SER A 16 1.58 -39.60 -5.03
C SER A 16 2.94 -40.04 -4.48
N TYR A 17 3.24 -39.71 -3.22
CA TYR A 17 4.40 -40.29 -2.53
C TYR A 17 4.06 -41.70 -2.03
N GLY A 18 4.58 -42.71 -2.73
CA GLY A 18 4.69 -44.08 -2.23
C GLY A 18 5.88 -44.19 -1.28
N ALA A 19 5.65 -44.80 -0.12
CA ALA A 19 6.68 -45.13 0.85
C ALA A 19 7.56 -46.26 0.33
N GLU A 20 8.89 -46.12 0.40
CA GLU A 20 9.78 -47.28 0.37
C GLU A 20 10.95 -47.15 1.36
N LYS A 21 11.15 -48.26 2.04
CA LYS A 21 12.05 -48.53 3.17
C LYS A 21 13.37 -49.10 2.65
N THR A 22 14.46 -48.68 3.28
CA THR A 22 15.62 -49.51 3.69
C THR A 22 16.47 -50.20 2.60
N ALA A 23 17.76 -49.82 2.52
CA ALA A 23 18.89 -50.78 2.58
C ALA A 23 20.23 -50.07 2.72
N ARG A 24 20.91 -50.29 3.86
CA ARG A 24 22.35 -50.12 4.02
C ARG A 24 23.07 -51.27 3.32
N LYS A 25 24.16 -50.98 2.60
CA LYS A 25 25.30 -51.91 2.51
C LYS A 25 26.60 -51.17 2.22
N SER A 26 27.54 -51.44 3.13
CA SER A 26 28.96 -51.14 3.11
C SER A 26 29.68 -51.74 1.90
N LEU A 27 30.71 -51.05 1.41
CA LEU A 27 31.96 -51.65 0.91
C LEU A 27 33.02 -50.54 0.85
N GLY A 28 34.13 -50.72 1.57
CA GLY A 28 35.29 -49.84 1.52
C GLY A 28 36.28 -50.29 0.44
N PHE A 29 37.07 -49.35 -0.07
CA PHE A 29 38.36 -49.62 -0.68
C PHE A 29 39.30 -48.42 -0.46
N SER A 30 40.55 -48.75 -0.13
CA SER A 30 41.67 -47.87 0.17
C SER A 30 42.39 -47.36 -1.09
N GLY A 31 42.90 -46.13 -1.06
CA GLY A 31 43.89 -45.62 -2.00
C GLY A 31 44.35 -44.22 -1.62
N LYS A 32 45.67 -44.02 -1.45
CA LYS A 32 46.31 -42.76 -1.03
C LYS A 32 46.56 -41.81 -2.20
N GLU A 33 46.43 -40.52 -1.87
CA GLU A 33 47.19 -39.32 -2.31
C GLU A 33 47.15 -38.87 -3.79
N ASN A 34 46.51 -37.71 -4.01
CA ASN A 34 47.15 -36.51 -4.54
C ASN A 34 46.25 -35.27 -4.30
N GLU A 35 46.71 -34.36 -3.44
CA GLU A 35 46.09 -33.06 -3.18
C GLU A 35 46.34 -32.10 -4.36
N GLN A 36 45.28 -31.77 -5.09
CA GLN A 36 45.10 -30.45 -5.69
C GLN A 36 43.72 -29.96 -5.29
N ASN A 37 43.66 -28.78 -4.65
CA ASN A 37 42.47 -28.16 -4.08
C ASN A 37 41.29 -28.14 -5.06
N LEU A 38 40.39 -29.11 -4.91
CA LEU A 38 39.07 -29.15 -5.51
C LEU A 38 38.03 -28.76 -4.44
N PRO A 39 36.99 -27.98 -4.79
CA PRO A 39 35.93 -27.65 -3.86
C PRO A 39 35.25 -28.93 -3.35
N TYR A 40 34.93 -28.94 -2.05
CA TYR A 40 34.36 -30.10 -1.35
C TYR A 40 33.08 -30.56 -2.07
N GLU A 41 32.95 -31.87 -2.34
CA GLU A 41 31.82 -32.49 -3.08
C GLU A 41 30.43 -32.14 -2.52
N GLY A 42 30.36 -31.67 -1.26
CA GLY A 42 29.12 -31.18 -0.63
C GLY A 42 28.66 -29.80 -1.12
N GLU A 43 29.57 -28.87 -1.40
CA GLU A 43 29.21 -27.50 -1.82
C GLU A 43 28.64 -27.47 -3.25
N VAL A 44 29.13 -28.36 -4.12
CA VAL A 44 28.62 -28.51 -5.50
C VAL A 44 27.21 -29.13 -5.49
N LYS A 45 26.98 -30.13 -4.64
CA LYS A 45 25.67 -30.78 -4.50
C LYS A 45 24.59 -29.85 -3.99
N ASP A 46 24.89 -28.99 -3.02
CA ASP A 46 23.90 -28.06 -2.47
C ASP A 46 23.51 -26.98 -3.50
N ILE A 47 24.45 -26.56 -4.36
CA ILE A 47 24.20 -25.62 -5.45
C ILE A 47 23.40 -26.28 -6.60
N GLU A 48 23.69 -27.54 -6.93
CA GLU A 48 22.94 -28.32 -7.93
C GLU A 48 21.50 -28.61 -7.46
N ILE A 49 21.31 -28.91 -6.18
CA ILE A 49 19.99 -29.10 -5.57
C ILE A 49 19.19 -27.80 -5.62
N LEU A 50 19.80 -26.65 -5.31
CA LEU A 50 19.13 -25.34 -5.43
C LEU A 50 18.78 -24.99 -6.88
N ALA A 51 19.61 -25.37 -7.86
CA ALA A 51 19.31 -25.21 -9.29
C ALA A 51 18.15 -26.12 -9.73
N SER A 52 18.04 -27.33 -9.17
CA SER A 52 16.97 -28.29 -9.49
C SER A 52 15.58 -27.89 -8.99
N ILE A 53 15.49 -27.00 -7.99
CA ILE A 53 14.22 -26.72 -7.30
C ILE A 53 13.44 -25.53 -7.89
N VAL A 54 14.05 -24.59 -8.63
CA VAL A 54 13.29 -23.43 -9.15
C VAL A 54 13.71 -22.89 -10.53
N LEU A 55 14.94 -23.09 -11.00
CA LEU A 55 15.38 -22.59 -12.31
C LEU A 55 16.45 -23.51 -12.89
N SER A 56 16.10 -24.30 -13.92
CA SER A 56 16.99 -25.23 -14.62
C SER A 56 18.03 -24.52 -15.50
N VAL A 57 18.85 -23.68 -14.88
CA VAL A 57 19.95 -22.94 -15.50
C VAL A 57 21.13 -22.95 -14.55
N HIS A 58 22.32 -23.28 -15.07
CA HIS A 58 23.55 -23.26 -14.30
C HIS A 58 23.74 -21.90 -13.62
N PRO A 59 24.17 -21.83 -12.34
CA PRO A 59 24.29 -20.55 -11.60
C PRO A 59 25.14 -19.50 -12.33
N LYS A 60 26.20 -19.93 -13.02
CA LYS A 60 27.02 -19.05 -13.86
C LYS A 60 26.25 -18.45 -15.04
N THR A 61 25.33 -19.20 -15.63
CA THR A 61 24.44 -18.71 -16.70
C THR A 61 23.47 -17.67 -16.16
N ILE A 62 22.89 -17.90 -14.98
CA ILE A 62 22.06 -16.90 -14.29
C ILE A 62 22.88 -15.65 -13.98
N HIS A 63 24.08 -15.82 -13.41
CA HIS A 63 24.97 -14.71 -13.08
C HIS A 63 25.34 -13.87 -14.31
N ASN A 64 25.76 -14.51 -15.40
CA ASN A 64 26.10 -13.83 -16.65
C ASN A 64 24.89 -13.09 -17.23
N ARG A 65 23.68 -13.68 -17.18
CA ARG A 65 22.45 -12.99 -17.59
C ARG A 65 22.15 -11.79 -16.70
N LEU A 66 22.22 -11.93 -15.38
CA LEU A 66 21.98 -10.83 -14.45
C LEU A 66 23.00 -9.70 -14.65
N GLN A 67 24.29 -10.04 -14.83
CA GLN A 67 25.32 -9.06 -15.17
C GLN A 67 25.04 -8.35 -16.49
N SER A 68 24.55 -9.06 -17.51
CA SER A 68 24.18 -8.45 -18.79
C SER A 68 23.01 -7.45 -18.67
N TRP A 69 22.18 -7.58 -17.64
CA TRP A 69 21.07 -6.67 -17.38
C TRP A 69 21.45 -5.52 -16.44
N GLN A 70 22.55 -5.66 -15.69
CA GLN A 70 22.98 -4.69 -14.67
C GLN A 70 23.07 -3.25 -15.20
N GLY A 71 23.58 -3.06 -16.41
CA GLY A 71 23.69 -1.73 -17.05
C GLY A 71 22.38 -1.18 -17.60
N ASN A 72 21.39 -2.05 -17.85
CA ASN A 72 20.12 -1.68 -18.47
C ASN A 72 19.00 -1.46 -17.44
N LEU A 73 19.09 -2.08 -16.26
CA LEU A 73 18.05 -2.03 -15.22
C LEU A 73 17.64 -0.60 -14.86
N ASP A 74 18.61 0.32 -14.84
CA ASP A 74 18.40 1.68 -14.38
C ASP A 74 18.52 2.73 -15.50
N ALA A 75 18.78 2.29 -16.74
CA ALA A 75 19.09 3.18 -17.85
C ALA A 75 17.95 4.17 -18.12
N GLU A 76 16.70 3.71 -18.05
CA GLU A 76 15.52 4.54 -18.27
C GLU A 76 15.34 5.59 -17.16
N ILE A 77 15.58 5.21 -15.90
CA ILE A 77 15.52 6.16 -14.76
C ILE A 77 16.65 7.18 -14.83
N ILE A 78 17.86 6.76 -15.19
CA ILE A 78 19.00 7.67 -15.37
C ILE A 78 18.71 8.64 -16.53
N SER A 79 18.09 8.16 -17.61
CA SER A 79 17.66 9.02 -18.71
C SER A 79 16.61 10.03 -18.26
N LEU A 80 15.59 9.62 -17.49
CA LEU A 80 14.58 10.50 -16.92
C LEU A 80 15.18 11.55 -15.98
N ARG A 81 16.12 11.13 -15.12
CA ARG A 81 16.89 12.03 -14.23
C ARG A 81 17.60 13.13 -15.01
N ASN A 82 18.33 12.75 -16.05
CA ASN A 82 19.10 13.70 -16.86
C ASN A 82 18.17 14.64 -17.62
N ALA A 83 17.13 14.09 -18.26
CA ALA A 83 16.12 14.88 -18.97
C ALA A 83 15.44 15.89 -18.06
N TRP A 84 15.13 15.53 -16.80
CA TRP A 84 14.56 16.46 -15.83
C TRP A 84 15.49 17.65 -15.55
N SER A 85 16.78 17.40 -15.34
CA SER A 85 17.79 18.46 -15.11
C SER A 85 17.97 19.42 -16.31
N GLU A 86 17.46 19.03 -17.47
CA GLU A 86 17.51 19.78 -18.74
C GLU A 86 16.15 20.42 -19.09
N GLY A 87 15.15 20.35 -18.21
CA GLY A 87 13.82 20.94 -18.43
C GLY A 87 12.77 19.98 -18.99
N GLY A 88 12.98 18.67 -18.83
CA GLY A 88 12.00 17.64 -19.16
C GLY A 88 10.69 17.78 -18.35
N LEU A 89 9.65 17.07 -18.76
CA LEU A 89 8.29 17.23 -18.20
C LEU A 89 7.91 16.16 -17.17
N LYS A 90 8.70 15.09 -17.03
CA LYS A 90 8.38 13.94 -16.19
C LYS A 90 9.31 13.85 -15.00
N LYS A 91 8.73 13.71 -13.81
CA LYS A 91 9.41 13.39 -12.56
C LYS A 91 9.24 11.92 -12.18
N TYR A 92 9.97 11.52 -11.16
CA TYR A 92 9.85 10.21 -10.54
C TYR A 92 10.17 10.33 -9.06
N GLN A 93 9.82 9.27 -8.34
CA GLN A 93 10.04 9.13 -6.91
C GLN A 93 10.69 7.78 -6.67
N LEU A 94 11.46 7.70 -5.60
CA LEU A 94 12.01 6.45 -5.11
C LEU A 94 11.10 5.95 -4.00
N ILE A 95 10.79 4.67 -4.02
CA ILE A 95 10.01 4.01 -2.99
C ILE A 95 10.82 2.82 -2.51
N GLY A 96 11.05 2.74 -1.20
CA GLY A 96 11.80 1.68 -0.59
C GLY A 96 11.15 1.15 0.68
N ASP A 97 11.49 -0.09 0.99
CA ASP A 97 11.07 -0.77 2.21
C ASP A 97 12.09 -1.85 2.56
N ASN A 98 12.13 -2.22 3.84
CA ASN A 98 13.01 -3.24 4.34
C ASN A 98 12.63 -4.62 3.82
N TRP A 99 13.64 -5.41 3.48
CA TRP A 99 13.52 -6.82 3.15
C TRP A 99 14.36 -7.62 4.14
N ASP A 100 13.67 -8.13 5.16
CA ASP A 100 14.26 -8.98 6.19
C ASP A 100 13.92 -10.45 5.95
N LYS A 101 14.95 -11.31 6.00
CA LYS A 101 14.75 -12.76 5.92
C LYS A 101 15.65 -13.52 6.88
N ASN A 102 15.01 -14.30 7.74
CA ASN A 102 15.70 -15.26 8.59
C ASN A 102 15.85 -16.60 7.87
N ILE A 103 17.08 -17.09 7.76
CA ILE A 103 17.40 -18.43 7.31
C ILE A 103 17.67 -19.29 8.56
N LEU A 104 16.76 -20.23 8.79
CA LEU A 104 16.81 -21.14 9.93
C LEU A 104 17.59 -22.40 9.54
N PRO A 105 18.68 -22.75 10.25
CA PRO A 105 19.32 -24.04 10.04
C PRO A 105 18.42 -25.16 10.54
N SER A 106 18.49 -26.34 9.91
CA SER A 106 17.72 -27.53 10.31
C SER A 106 17.97 -27.91 11.78
N PHE A 107 19.19 -27.69 12.26
CA PHE A 107 19.55 -27.83 13.67
C PHE A 107 20.21 -26.54 14.15
N ARG A 108 19.56 -25.84 15.08
CA ARG A 108 20.12 -24.63 15.68
C ARG A 108 21.11 -25.03 16.78
N THR A 109 22.37 -24.65 16.61
CA THR A 109 23.43 -24.87 17.61
C THR A 109 24.09 -23.54 17.97
N SER A 110 24.99 -23.52 18.96
CA SER A 110 25.78 -22.33 19.30
C SER A 110 26.67 -21.87 18.14
N LEU A 111 27.12 -22.82 17.30
CA LEU A 111 27.96 -22.57 16.11
C LEU A 111 27.12 -22.26 14.86
N GLN A 112 25.95 -22.88 14.74
CA GLN A 112 25.05 -22.71 13.59
C GLN A 112 23.78 -21.98 14.04
N LYS A 113 23.88 -20.65 14.09
CA LYS A 113 22.80 -19.75 14.47
C LYS A 113 21.91 -19.42 13.27
N THR A 114 20.78 -18.77 13.55
CA THR A 114 19.94 -18.17 12.51
C THR A 114 20.70 -17.07 11.79
N LEU A 115 20.77 -17.17 10.46
CA LEU A 115 21.30 -16.12 9.61
C LEU A 115 20.16 -15.13 9.33
N SER A 116 20.32 -13.88 9.76
CA SER A 116 19.39 -12.80 9.49
C SER A 116 19.93 -11.94 8.34
N LEU A 117 19.22 -11.94 7.22
CA LEU A 117 19.50 -11.07 6.09
C LEU A 117 18.69 -9.79 6.24
N HIS A 118 19.37 -8.65 6.14
CA HIS A 118 18.79 -7.31 6.19
C HIS A 118 19.18 -6.61 4.89
N LEU A 119 18.20 -6.41 4.01
CA LEU A 119 18.36 -5.74 2.72
C LEU A 119 17.32 -4.64 2.60
N PHE A 120 17.57 -3.65 1.75
CA PHE A 120 16.61 -2.60 1.45
C PHE A 120 16.18 -2.71 0.01
N ASN A 121 14.88 -2.95 -0.23
CA ASN A 121 14.33 -3.03 -1.57
C ASN A 121 13.98 -1.64 -2.07
N LEU A 122 14.30 -1.34 -3.33
CA LEU A 122 14.02 -0.04 -3.92
C LEU A 122 13.37 -0.18 -5.30
N ILE A 123 12.37 0.66 -5.54
CA ILE A 123 11.74 0.85 -6.84
C ILE A 123 11.71 2.35 -7.17
N ALA A 124 11.76 2.69 -8.44
CA ALA A 124 11.42 4.03 -8.92
C ALA A 124 10.02 4.03 -9.52
N VAL A 125 9.24 5.06 -9.23
CA VAL A 125 7.88 5.25 -9.75
C VAL A 125 7.83 6.56 -10.51
N VAL A 126 7.39 6.51 -11.77
CA VAL A 126 7.24 7.71 -12.59
C VAL A 126 5.95 8.43 -12.23
N ASP A 127 6.05 9.73 -12.01
CA ASP A 127 4.92 10.56 -11.66
C ASP A 127 3.94 10.67 -12.85
N ARG A 128 2.66 10.46 -12.57
CA ARG A 128 1.59 10.68 -13.56
C ARG A 128 1.25 12.15 -13.71
N ILE A 129 1.46 12.90 -12.63
CA ILE A 129 1.18 14.32 -12.52
C ILE A 129 2.44 14.95 -11.95
N THR A 130 3.04 15.84 -12.72
CA THR A 130 4.10 16.70 -12.21
C THR A 130 3.42 17.83 -11.45
N PRO A 131 3.57 17.92 -10.11
CA PRO A 131 2.99 19.02 -9.36
C PRO A 131 3.62 20.33 -9.82
N ASN A 132 2.83 21.39 -9.87
CA ASN A 132 3.39 22.73 -10.04
C ASN A 132 4.36 23.00 -8.88
N PRO A 133 5.51 23.65 -9.12
CA PRO A 133 6.42 24.02 -8.05
C PRO A 133 5.63 24.79 -7.00
N ALA A 134 5.75 24.36 -5.74
CA ALA A 134 5.12 25.06 -4.63
C ALA A 134 5.54 26.53 -4.71
N GLN A 135 4.56 27.43 -4.77
CA GLN A 135 4.84 28.86 -4.60
C GLN A 135 5.59 29.00 -3.28
N ASN A 136 6.70 29.76 -3.28
CA ASN A 136 7.57 29.96 -2.12
C ASN A 136 6.73 30.03 -0.84
N ILE A 137 6.72 28.93 -0.08
CA ILE A 137 6.01 28.89 1.19
C ILE A 137 6.83 29.79 2.10
N THR A 138 6.38 31.02 2.29
CA THR A 138 6.94 31.91 3.30
C THR A 138 6.81 31.20 4.62
N VAL A 139 7.93 30.82 5.24
CA VAL A 139 7.92 30.27 6.60
C VAL A 139 7.48 31.43 7.50
N LEU A 140 6.21 31.41 7.90
CA LEU A 140 5.65 32.40 8.82
C LEU A 140 6.23 32.18 10.22
N ASP A 141 6.49 33.27 10.94
CA ASP A 141 6.79 33.19 12.38
C ASP A 141 5.55 32.62 13.11
N ILE A 142 5.76 31.82 14.15
CA ILE A 142 4.68 31.23 14.96
C ILE A 142 3.71 32.30 15.46
N SER A 143 4.20 33.51 15.76
CA SER A 143 3.38 34.64 16.19
C SER A 143 2.47 35.23 15.10
N GLU A 144 2.77 34.95 13.83
CA GLU A 144 2.01 35.40 12.66
C GLU A 144 1.05 34.32 12.14
N ILE A 145 1.07 33.12 12.74
CA ILE A 145 0.19 32.03 12.39
C ILE A 145 -1.21 32.30 12.94
N ASP A 146 -2.14 32.60 12.05
CA ASP A 146 -3.57 32.67 12.40
C ASP A 146 -4.13 31.26 12.64
N ILE A 147 -4.56 30.97 13.87
CA ILE A 147 -5.17 29.70 14.27
C ILE A 147 -6.40 29.37 13.41
N SER A 148 -7.11 30.39 12.92
CA SER A 148 -8.30 30.20 12.07
C SER A 148 -7.98 29.44 10.78
N THR A 149 -6.73 29.49 10.29
CA THR A 149 -6.28 28.76 9.10
C THR A 149 -6.20 27.24 9.27
N TYR A 150 -6.23 26.74 10.52
CA TYR A 150 -6.29 25.31 10.81
C TYR A 150 -7.71 24.81 11.06
N LEU A 151 -8.68 25.72 11.14
CA LEU A 151 -10.09 25.35 11.18
C LEU A 151 -10.57 25.12 9.75
N PRO A 152 -11.38 24.07 9.50
CA PRO A 152 -11.95 23.84 8.18
C PRO A 152 -12.72 25.07 7.71
N SER A 153 -12.32 25.62 6.56
CA SER A 153 -13.04 26.69 5.88
C SER A 153 -14.45 26.24 5.47
N ILE A 154 -15.33 27.20 5.19
CA ILE A 154 -16.69 26.91 4.69
C ILE A 154 -16.62 26.03 3.43
N SER A 155 -15.69 26.32 2.53
CA SER A 155 -15.45 25.52 1.33
C SER A 155 -15.05 24.07 1.64
N GLU A 156 -14.19 23.85 2.64
CA GLU A 156 -13.79 22.50 3.04
C GLU A 156 -14.94 21.75 3.74
N GLN A 157 -15.76 22.45 4.52
CA GLN A 157 -16.96 21.87 5.14
C GLN A 157 -17.99 21.47 4.08
N GLU A 158 -18.24 22.31 3.07
CA GLU A 158 -19.10 22.00 1.93
C GLU A 158 -18.59 20.79 1.13
N GLN A 159 -17.27 20.71 0.93
CA GLN A 159 -16.65 19.55 0.29
C GLN A 159 -16.86 18.28 1.12
N LEU A 160 -16.59 18.33 2.43
CA LEU A 160 -16.81 17.21 3.34
C LEU A 160 -18.28 16.74 3.31
N MET A 161 -19.23 17.66 3.34
CA MET A 161 -20.66 17.35 3.24
C MET A 161 -21.00 16.66 1.92
N THR A 162 -20.41 17.10 0.82
CA THR A 162 -20.59 16.48 -0.51
C THR A 162 -20.04 15.06 -0.53
N GLU A 163 -18.86 14.82 0.04
CA GLU A 163 -18.22 13.51 0.14
C GLU A 163 -19.02 12.54 1.04
N LEU A 164 -19.49 13.00 2.21
CA LEU A 164 -20.32 12.21 3.11
C LEU A 164 -21.69 11.87 2.47
N THR A 165 -22.30 12.83 1.78
CA THR A 165 -23.56 12.62 1.04
C THR A 165 -23.39 11.54 -0.02
N PHE A 166 -22.28 11.58 -0.76
CA PHE A 166 -21.96 10.55 -1.75
C PHE A 166 -21.83 9.15 -1.12
N ILE A 167 -21.15 9.02 0.03
CA ILE A 167 -21.00 7.74 0.74
C ILE A 167 -22.37 7.22 1.19
N PHE A 168 -23.18 8.08 1.82
CA PHE A 168 -24.50 7.71 2.32
C PHE A 168 -25.43 7.29 1.18
N ALA A 169 -25.54 8.10 0.13
CA ALA A 169 -26.38 7.81 -1.02
C ALA A 169 -25.95 6.53 -1.73
N THR A 170 -24.65 6.29 -1.88
CA THR A 170 -24.11 5.04 -2.45
C THR A 170 -24.55 3.83 -1.64
N SER A 171 -24.52 3.93 -0.30
CA SER A 171 -24.96 2.88 0.59
C SER A 171 -26.46 2.57 0.42
N VAL A 172 -27.30 3.59 0.44
CA VAL A 172 -28.76 3.46 0.27
C VAL A 172 -29.11 2.88 -1.11
N ILE A 173 -28.53 3.42 -2.19
CA ILE A 173 -28.77 2.96 -3.56
C ILE A 173 -28.37 1.49 -3.72
N SER A 174 -27.26 1.07 -3.11
CA SER A 174 -26.74 -0.31 -3.26
C SER A 174 -27.55 -1.36 -2.52
N ASN A 175 -28.38 -0.95 -1.55
CA ASN A 175 -29.09 -1.87 -0.65
C ASN A 175 -30.62 -1.78 -0.72
N ILE A 176 -31.18 -0.79 -1.45
CA ILE A 176 -32.62 -0.69 -1.72
C ILE A 176 -32.90 -1.10 -3.18
N PRO A 177 -33.55 -2.25 -3.44
CA PRO A 177 -33.67 -2.81 -4.79
C PRO A 177 -34.25 -1.84 -5.84
N HIS A 178 -35.29 -1.09 -5.49
CA HIS A 178 -35.92 -0.15 -6.42
C HIS A 178 -35.03 1.06 -6.76
N LEU A 179 -34.27 1.56 -5.76
CA LEU A 179 -33.30 2.62 -5.97
C LEU A 179 -32.09 2.10 -6.75
N GLU A 180 -31.62 0.89 -6.46
CA GLU A 180 -30.55 0.25 -7.22
C GLU A 180 -30.93 0.16 -8.70
N GLN A 181 -32.12 -0.33 -9.01
CA GLN A 181 -32.62 -0.45 -10.39
C GLN A 181 -32.71 0.91 -11.10
N SER A 182 -33.13 1.95 -10.38
CA SER A 182 -33.40 3.27 -10.95
C SER A 182 -32.17 4.18 -11.04
N LEU A 183 -31.23 4.05 -10.10
CA LEU A 183 -30.14 5.01 -9.89
C LEU A 183 -28.75 4.44 -10.18
N LYS A 184 -28.51 3.13 -10.08
CA LYS A 184 -27.16 2.54 -10.22
C LYS A 184 -26.46 2.86 -11.54
N SER A 185 -27.23 3.00 -12.63
CA SER A 185 -26.67 3.32 -13.95
C SER A 185 -26.39 4.81 -14.17
N ILE A 186 -26.96 5.69 -13.34
CA ILE A 186 -26.85 7.15 -13.51
C ILE A 186 -26.07 7.82 -12.37
N TYR A 187 -26.07 7.23 -11.17
CA TYR A 187 -25.33 7.74 -10.03
C TYR A 187 -23.82 7.50 -10.22
N PRO A 188 -22.94 8.47 -9.87
CA PRO A 188 -21.50 8.32 -10.03
C PRO A 188 -20.97 7.08 -9.30
N LYS A 189 -20.10 6.31 -9.95
CA LYS A 189 -19.44 5.14 -9.32
C LYS A 189 -18.32 5.55 -8.36
N HIS A 190 -17.70 6.68 -8.66
CA HIS A 190 -16.58 7.24 -7.93
C HIS A 190 -16.83 8.72 -7.72
N PHE A 191 -16.33 9.23 -6.62
CA PHE A 191 -16.28 10.67 -6.39
C PHE A 191 -15.25 11.28 -7.35
N GLU A 192 -15.69 12.18 -8.22
CA GLU A 192 -14.84 12.77 -9.26
C GLU A 192 -13.87 13.80 -8.66
N HIS A 193 -12.60 13.44 -8.63
CA HIS A 193 -11.47 14.35 -8.39
C HIS A 193 -10.84 14.85 -9.71
N LYS A 194 -10.15 16.00 -9.69
CA LYS A 194 -9.46 16.58 -10.86
C LYS A 194 -8.49 15.63 -11.60
N TYR A 195 -8.02 14.59 -10.92
CA TYR A 195 -7.08 13.61 -11.43
C TYR A 195 -7.68 12.19 -11.54
N SER A 196 -9.00 12.04 -11.44
CA SER A 196 -9.67 10.72 -11.52
C SER A 196 -9.41 9.99 -12.83
N PHE A 197 -9.18 10.71 -13.93
CA PHE A 197 -8.86 10.10 -15.22
C PHE A 197 -7.53 9.31 -15.20
N PHE A 198 -6.63 9.61 -14.26
CA PHE A 198 -5.44 8.81 -14.04
C PHE A 198 -5.71 7.54 -13.22
N SER A 199 -6.83 7.47 -12.51
CA SER A 199 -7.21 6.27 -11.73
C SER A 199 -7.38 5.07 -12.64
N GLY A 200 -6.84 3.92 -12.24
CA GLY A 200 -6.89 2.69 -13.03
C GLY A 200 -5.86 2.57 -14.16
N ILE A 201 -5.16 3.66 -14.53
CA ILE A 201 -3.99 3.55 -15.43
C ILE A 201 -2.90 2.75 -14.73
N LYS A 202 -2.17 1.91 -15.47
CA LYS A 202 -1.05 1.13 -14.93
C LYS A 202 0.13 2.05 -14.57
N THR A 203 0.65 1.91 -13.35
CA THR A 203 1.85 2.65 -12.93
C THR A 203 3.08 2.20 -13.72
N VAL A 204 3.90 3.15 -14.16
CA VAL A 204 5.23 2.87 -14.70
C VAL A 204 6.20 2.86 -13.54
N GLN A 205 6.82 1.70 -13.30
CA GLN A 205 7.72 1.47 -12.18
C GLN A 205 8.95 0.69 -12.66
N TYR A 206 10.10 0.97 -12.06
CA TYR A 206 11.36 0.31 -12.36
C TYR A 206 11.92 -0.32 -11.08
N PRO A 207 12.14 -1.65 -11.05
CA PRO A 207 12.77 -2.29 -9.92
C PRO A 207 14.26 -1.94 -9.91
N LEU A 208 14.71 -1.18 -8.91
CA LEU A 208 16.12 -0.81 -8.73
C LEU A 208 16.91 -1.85 -7.93
N GLY A 209 16.20 -2.78 -7.30
CA GLY A 209 16.75 -4.00 -6.71
C GLY A 209 16.92 -3.93 -5.20
N LEU A 210 17.71 -4.88 -4.68
CA LEU A 210 18.00 -5.04 -3.26
C LEU A 210 19.38 -4.50 -2.93
N PHE A 211 19.44 -3.61 -1.94
CA PHE A 211 20.66 -3.03 -1.42
C PHE A 211 21.04 -3.69 -0.12
N LYS A 212 22.33 -3.95 0.08
CA LYS A 212 22.83 -4.45 1.36
C LYS A 212 22.87 -3.32 2.38
N CYS A 213 21.71 -3.05 2.98
CA CYS A 213 21.49 -2.00 3.95
C CYS A 213 20.49 -2.50 4.99
N ASN A 214 20.89 -2.46 6.25
CA ASN A 214 19.98 -2.53 7.37
C ASN A 214 19.58 -1.10 7.75
N GLU A 215 18.37 -0.68 7.41
CA GLU A 215 17.85 0.66 7.67
C GLU A 215 17.83 1.02 9.17
N ASN A 216 17.82 0.03 10.08
CA ASN A 216 17.89 0.27 11.51
C ASN A 216 19.26 0.75 11.98
N LYS A 217 20.28 0.68 11.11
CA LYS A 217 21.60 1.23 11.36
C LYS A 217 21.80 2.50 10.55
N THR A 218 21.79 3.64 11.23
CA THR A 218 21.93 4.96 10.61
C THR A 218 23.13 5.07 9.67
N GLN A 219 24.28 4.47 10.01
CA GLN A 219 25.47 4.49 9.13
C GLN A 219 25.26 3.72 7.81
N GLU A 220 24.57 2.57 7.84
CA GLU A 220 24.27 1.80 6.63
C GLU A 220 23.26 2.55 5.76
N LEU A 221 22.29 3.24 6.37
CA LEU A 221 21.33 4.08 5.66
C LEU A 221 21.99 5.34 5.06
N ILE A 222 22.86 6.03 5.78
CA ILE A 222 23.65 7.15 5.24
C ILE A 222 24.44 6.70 4.02
N ARG A 223 25.10 5.53 4.09
CA ARG A 223 25.84 4.98 2.95
C ARG A 223 24.93 4.71 1.76
N LEU A 224 23.76 4.12 2.00
CA LEU A 224 22.77 3.89 0.96
C LEU A 224 22.33 5.22 0.33
N LEU A 225 21.91 6.20 1.13
CA LEU A 225 21.46 7.50 0.65
C LEU A 225 22.54 8.22 -0.16
N LYS A 226 23.81 8.20 0.25
CA LYS A 226 24.92 8.73 -0.57
C LYS A 226 25.01 8.04 -1.93
N GLN A 227 24.91 6.71 -1.98
CA GLN A 227 24.91 5.95 -3.24
C GLN A 227 23.72 6.31 -4.13
N LEU A 228 22.53 6.46 -3.54
CA LEU A 228 21.32 6.85 -4.27
C LEU A 228 21.39 8.30 -4.75
N THR A 229 21.98 9.22 -3.99
CA THR A 229 22.18 10.62 -4.40
C THR A 229 22.98 10.71 -5.69
N GLU A 230 24.12 10.01 -5.77
CA GLU A 230 24.95 10.03 -6.99
C GLU A 230 24.21 9.45 -8.21
N LYS A 231 23.34 8.47 -7.98
CA LYS A 231 22.74 7.69 -9.06
C LYS A 231 21.38 8.20 -9.52
N TYR A 232 20.56 8.67 -8.60
CA TYR A 232 19.14 8.94 -8.84
C TYR A 232 18.69 10.33 -8.40
N VAL A 233 19.57 11.20 -7.89
CA VAL A 233 19.20 12.61 -7.66
C VAL A 233 19.65 13.42 -8.88
N PRO A 234 18.78 14.25 -9.49
CA PRO A 234 19.19 15.18 -10.54
C PRO A 234 20.26 16.14 -10.02
N LEU A 235 21.44 16.11 -10.64
CA LEU A 235 22.55 16.99 -10.31
C LEU A 235 22.85 17.92 -11.48
N ARG A 236 23.13 19.20 -11.20
CA ARG A 236 23.62 20.17 -12.18
C ARG A 236 24.94 20.73 -11.67
N ASN A 237 26.01 20.58 -12.45
CA ASN A 237 27.38 20.97 -12.06
C ASN A 237 27.88 20.35 -10.74
N GLY A 238 27.41 19.14 -10.41
CA GLY A 238 27.76 18.44 -9.17
C GLY A 238 26.93 18.82 -7.94
N GLU A 239 26.08 19.84 -8.05
CA GLU A 239 25.14 20.27 -7.00
C GLU A 239 23.75 19.69 -7.24
N ILE A 240 22.95 19.59 -6.18
CA ILE A 240 21.57 19.10 -6.25
C ILE A 240 20.75 20.12 -7.06
N PHE A 241 20.18 19.68 -8.18
CA PHE A 241 19.26 20.50 -8.98
C PHE A 241 17.88 20.55 -8.35
N GLU A 242 17.36 19.39 -7.96
CA GLU A 242 16.11 19.26 -7.22
C GLU A 242 16.12 17.97 -6.40
N PRO A 243 15.59 17.98 -5.16
CA PRO A 243 15.44 16.76 -4.39
C PRO A 243 14.41 15.81 -4.99
N VAL A 244 14.60 14.52 -4.75
CA VAL A 244 13.68 13.44 -5.16
C VAL A 244 12.91 12.94 -3.94
N PHE A 245 11.62 12.64 -4.09
CA PHE A 245 10.89 12.01 -3.00
C PHE A 245 11.42 10.59 -2.75
N LEU A 246 11.72 10.29 -1.49
CA LEU A 246 12.03 8.95 -1.02
C LEU A 246 10.92 8.49 -0.08
N GLY A 247 10.05 7.64 -0.61
CA GLY A 247 8.93 7.06 0.12
C GLY A 247 9.28 5.74 0.79
N GLY A 248 8.70 5.50 1.95
CA GLY A 248 8.68 4.20 2.62
C GLY A 248 7.61 4.17 3.69
N ASP A 249 7.58 3.13 4.52
CA ASP A 249 6.69 3.13 5.67
C ASP A 249 7.10 4.20 6.72
N ARG A 250 6.33 4.33 7.81
CA ARG A 250 6.60 5.32 8.86
C ARG A 250 7.99 5.18 9.48
N LEU A 251 8.48 3.94 9.62
CA LEU A 251 9.79 3.67 10.20
C LEU A 251 10.90 4.04 9.22
N THR A 252 10.75 3.71 7.94
CA THR A 252 11.68 4.09 6.88
C THR A 252 11.85 5.61 6.85
N ASP A 253 10.75 6.36 6.88
CA ASP A 253 10.75 7.83 6.94
C ASP A 253 11.54 8.35 8.17
N GLU A 254 11.24 7.83 9.37
CA GLU A 254 11.99 8.18 10.59
C GLU A 254 13.50 7.91 10.46
N ARG A 255 13.89 6.78 9.84
CA ARG A 255 15.29 6.42 9.63
C ARG A 255 15.97 7.37 8.64
N VAL A 256 15.30 7.75 7.55
CA VAL A 256 15.83 8.71 6.58
C VAL A 256 16.04 10.08 7.24
N GLN A 257 15.06 10.58 8.00
CA GLN A 257 15.18 11.83 8.75
C GLN A 257 16.31 11.79 9.79
N SER A 258 16.46 10.64 10.46
CA SER A 258 17.57 10.40 11.40
C SER A 258 18.93 10.44 10.71
N ALA A 259 19.04 9.87 9.51
CA ALA A 259 20.26 9.92 8.70
C ALA A 259 20.60 11.35 8.23
N GLN A 260 19.59 12.12 7.81
CA GLN A 260 19.76 13.54 7.44
C GLN A 260 20.19 14.38 8.64
N THR A 261 19.56 14.17 9.81
CA THR A 261 19.92 14.86 11.05
C THR A 261 21.35 14.52 11.49
N ALA A 262 21.76 13.26 11.37
CA ALA A 262 23.13 12.84 11.66
C ALA A 262 24.17 13.49 10.73
N MET A 263 23.75 13.91 9.53
CA MET A 263 24.59 14.57 8.53
C MET A 263 24.40 16.09 8.47
N SER A 264 23.63 16.70 9.37
CA SER A 264 23.24 18.13 9.31
C SER A 264 24.43 19.10 9.31
N ASN A 265 25.54 18.70 9.93
CA ASN A 265 26.75 19.51 10.07
C ASN A 265 27.76 19.33 8.92
N ALA A 266 27.40 18.60 7.86
CA ALA A 266 28.28 18.45 6.70
C ALA A 266 28.36 19.75 5.88
N ASP A 267 29.41 19.89 5.08
CA ASP A 267 29.76 21.16 4.42
C ASP A 267 28.91 21.46 3.18
N SER A 268 28.27 20.44 2.58
CA SER A 268 27.46 20.58 1.36
C SER A 268 26.06 19.97 1.49
N PRO A 269 25.04 20.52 0.79
CA PRO A 269 23.69 19.92 0.69
C PRO A 269 23.70 18.43 0.33
N LYS A 270 24.62 18.06 -0.58
CA LYS A 270 24.82 16.69 -1.02
C LYS A 270 25.26 15.77 0.11
N GLU A 271 26.21 16.21 0.93
CA GLU A 271 26.68 15.44 2.10
C GLU A 271 25.67 15.43 3.24
N LYS A 272 24.88 16.49 3.39
CA LYS A 272 23.72 16.56 4.31
C LYS A 272 22.56 15.66 3.89
N LEU A 273 22.65 15.00 2.73
CA LEU A 273 21.62 14.13 2.16
C LEU A 273 20.32 14.88 1.84
N GLU A 274 20.43 16.16 1.48
CA GLU A 274 19.30 17.02 1.08
C GLU A 274 18.80 16.73 -0.35
N GLY A 275 19.40 15.74 -1.02
CA GLY A 275 18.92 15.25 -2.32
C GLY A 275 17.61 14.46 -2.22
N PHE A 276 17.12 14.18 -1.01
CA PHE A 276 15.87 13.47 -0.78
C PHE A 276 14.93 14.25 0.13
N ILE A 277 13.65 14.26 -0.23
CA ILE A 277 12.56 14.60 0.68
C ILE A 277 11.92 13.28 1.11
N SER A 278 12.03 12.94 2.40
CA SER A 278 11.39 11.73 2.91
C SER A 278 9.87 11.91 2.90
N LYS A 279 9.15 10.85 2.59
CA LYS A 279 7.68 10.83 2.68
C LYS A 279 7.20 9.48 3.19
N ILE A 280 6.04 9.51 3.83
CA ILE A 280 5.36 8.30 4.28
C ILE A 280 4.49 7.80 3.13
N GLU A 281 4.74 6.56 2.72
CA GLU A 281 3.86 5.83 1.82
C GLU A 281 2.70 5.23 2.61
N ASP A 282 1.50 5.43 2.08
CA ASP A 282 0.24 5.01 2.70
C ASP A 282 -0.03 3.48 2.55
N PHE A 283 1.02 2.64 2.52
CA PHE A 283 0.92 1.17 2.36
C PHE A 283 -0.09 0.53 3.32
N HIS A 284 -0.20 1.11 4.50
CA HIS A 284 -1.02 0.59 5.60
C HIS A 284 -2.14 1.54 6.02
N ARG A 285 -2.40 2.64 5.30
CA ARG A 285 -3.31 3.69 5.74
C ARG A 285 -4.70 3.18 6.10
N LEU A 286 -5.32 2.38 5.21
CA LEU A 286 -6.65 1.81 5.47
C LEU A 286 -6.67 0.89 6.70
N MET A 287 -5.62 0.09 6.89
CA MET A 287 -5.51 -0.81 8.04
C MET A 287 -5.31 -0.03 9.34
N ASN A 288 -4.45 1.00 9.32
CA ASN A 288 -4.19 1.86 10.47
C ASN A 288 -5.44 2.66 10.87
N PHE A 289 -6.17 3.20 9.88
CA PHE A 289 -7.43 3.88 10.12
C PHE A 289 -8.47 2.93 10.72
N LEU A 290 -8.59 1.71 10.19
CA LEU A 290 -9.48 0.69 10.73
C LEU A 290 -9.09 0.28 12.17
N GLU A 291 -7.80 0.17 12.48
CA GLU A 291 -7.31 -0.10 13.83
C GLU A 291 -7.66 1.06 14.79
N ALA A 292 -7.62 2.31 14.34
CA ALA A 292 -8.05 3.47 15.13
C ALA A 292 -9.55 3.42 15.43
N ILE A 293 -10.40 3.20 14.42
CA ILE A 293 -11.85 3.06 14.60
C ILE A 293 -12.15 1.88 15.54
N TYR A 294 -11.48 0.75 15.34
CA TYR A 294 -11.61 -0.44 16.18
C TYR A 294 -11.37 -0.12 17.66
N LYS A 295 -10.27 0.57 17.97
CA LYS A 295 -9.93 0.96 19.35
C LYS A 295 -10.98 1.86 20.01
N LEU A 296 -11.67 2.69 19.22
CA LEU A 296 -12.70 3.60 19.71
C LEU A 296 -14.06 2.92 19.89
N THR A 297 -14.40 1.94 19.06
CA THR A 297 -15.79 1.48 18.88
C THR A 297 -16.01 -0.01 19.20
N TYR A 298 -14.95 -0.80 19.41
CA TYR A 298 -15.05 -2.23 19.63
C TYR A 298 -14.53 -2.64 21.02
N ASN A 299 -15.44 -3.15 21.86
CA ASN A 299 -15.10 -3.78 23.13
C ASN A 299 -15.80 -5.16 23.21
N THR A 300 -15.07 -6.21 23.57
CA THR A 300 -15.65 -7.56 23.75
C THR A 300 -16.63 -7.66 24.92
N GLU A 301 -16.50 -6.77 25.90
CA GLU A 301 -17.41 -6.71 27.05
C GLU A 301 -18.81 -6.21 26.66
N SER A 302 -18.94 -5.50 25.53
CA SER A 302 -20.21 -4.94 25.07
C SER A 302 -21.09 -5.95 24.32
N ALA A 303 -20.89 -7.26 24.54
CA ALA A 303 -21.58 -8.33 23.82
C ALA A 303 -23.10 -8.29 24.00
N SER A 304 -23.58 -7.88 25.18
CA SER A 304 -25.00 -7.71 25.50
C SER A 304 -25.58 -6.37 25.06
N ASP A 305 -24.72 -5.41 24.70
CA ASP A 305 -25.12 -4.03 24.51
C ASP A 305 -25.53 -3.82 23.06
N LYS A 306 -26.86 -3.83 22.83
CA LYS A 306 -27.45 -3.62 21.51
C LYS A 306 -26.95 -2.31 20.91
N GLY A 307 -26.55 -2.37 19.64
CA GLY A 307 -26.01 -1.22 18.91
C GLY A 307 -24.48 -1.12 18.91
N THR A 308 -23.77 -1.91 19.72
CA THR A 308 -22.30 -1.90 19.72
C THR A 308 -21.72 -2.78 18.62
N MET A 309 -20.48 -2.48 18.19
CA MET A 309 -19.79 -3.24 17.14
C MET A 309 -19.62 -4.72 17.50
N HIS A 310 -19.35 -5.03 18.78
CA HIS A 310 -19.20 -6.41 19.23
C HIS A 310 -20.54 -7.15 19.30
N TYR A 311 -21.63 -6.49 19.71
CA TYR A 311 -22.98 -7.03 19.62
C TYR A 311 -23.33 -7.42 18.18
N TYR A 312 -23.13 -6.50 17.21
CA TYR A 312 -23.43 -6.78 15.80
C TYR A 312 -22.54 -7.87 15.23
N ARG A 313 -21.27 -7.90 15.60
CA ARG A 313 -20.37 -9.00 15.22
C ARG A 313 -20.94 -10.36 15.63
N ASN A 314 -21.52 -10.46 16.83
CA ASN A 314 -22.13 -11.71 17.34
C ASN A 314 -23.45 -12.01 16.64
N LEU A 315 -24.32 -11.00 16.46
CA LEU A 315 -25.59 -11.12 15.75
C LEU A 315 -25.41 -11.62 14.31
N LEU A 316 -24.42 -11.06 13.60
CA LEU A 316 -24.06 -11.44 12.22
C LEU A 316 -23.21 -12.71 12.15
N ASN A 317 -22.90 -13.34 13.29
CA ASN A 317 -22.06 -14.54 13.40
C ASN A 317 -20.69 -14.40 12.68
N MET A 318 -20.08 -13.21 12.71
CA MET A 318 -18.82 -12.91 12.03
C MET A 318 -17.60 -13.41 12.83
N ARG A 319 -17.44 -14.72 12.94
CA ARG A 319 -16.42 -15.39 13.76
C ARG A 319 -14.97 -15.06 13.39
N ASN A 320 -14.74 -14.63 12.14
CA ASN A 320 -13.42 -14.24 11.63
C ASN A 320 -12.97 -12.85 12.11
N VAL A 321 -13.86 -12.06 12.69
CA VAL A 321 -13.52 -10.82 13.39
C VAL A 321 -12.99 -11.20 14.78
N LYS A 322 -11.68 -11.42 14.87
CA LYS A 322 -10.96 -11.79 16.09
C LYS A 322 -9.48 -11.43 16.00
N GLY A 323 -8.85 -11.22 17.15
CA GLY A 323 -7.42 -10.87 17.23
C GLY A 323 -7.15 -9.42 16.79
N LYS A 324 -5.89 -9.15 16.43
CA LYS A 324 -5.45 -7.80 16.01
C LYS A 324 -5.98 -7.46 14.61
N VAL A 325 -6.43 -6.22 14.37
CA VAL A 325 -6.98 -5.80 13.08
C VAL A 325 -5.98 -6.04 11.96
N LYS A 326 -4.69 -5.77 12.18
CA LYS A 326 -3.65 -6.03 11.17
C LYS A 326 -3.60 -7.47 10.64
N ASN A 327 -4.01 -8.45 11.45
CA ASN A 327 -4.00 -9.87 11.06
C ASN A 327 -5.33 -10.30 10.44
N ALA A 328 -6.40 -9.52 10.60
CA ALA A 328 -7.77 -9.85 10.19
C ALA A 328 -8.49 -8.64 9.56
N SER A 329 -7.76 -7.80 8.82
CA SER A 329 -8.25 -6.50 8.35
C SER A 329 -9.47 -6.59 7.44
N ARG A 330 -9.53 -7.63 6.59
CA ARG A 330 -10.66 -7.89 5.70
C ARG A 330 -11.97 -8.19 6.47
N PRO A 331 -12.00 -9.16 7.41
CA PRO A 331 -13.16 -9.37 8.29
C PRO A 331 -13.62 -8.11 9.04
N PHE A 332 -12.68 -7.36 9.64
CA PHE A 332 -13.02 -6.11 10.33
C PHE A 332 -13.64 -5.10 9.36
N LYS A 333 -13.02 -4.88 8.20
CA LYS A 333 -13.53 -3.97 7.17
C LYS A 333 -14.97 -4.32 6.76
N LEU A 334 -15.25 -5.60 6.54
CA LEU A 334 -16.59 -6.05 6.19
C LEU A 334 -17.60 -5.74 7.30
N LEU A 335 -17.25 -6.01 8.57
CA LEU A 335 -18.15 -5.71 9.70
C LEU A 335 -18.53 -4.22 9.74
N TYR A 336 -17.54 -3.34 9.65
CA TYR A 336 -17.78 -1.89 9.69
C TYR A 336 -18.61 -1.40 8.51
N TYR A 337 -18.36 -1.90 7.30
CA TYR A 337 -19.16 -1.53 6.13
C TYR A 337 -20.59 -2.06 6.23
N THR A 338 -20.79 -3.30 6.67
CA THR A 338 -22.15 -3.85 6.87
C THR A 338 -22.94 -3.05 7.89
N ILE A 339 -22.31 -2.64 9.00
CA ILE A 339 -22.97 -1.84 10.03
C ILE A 339 -23.25 -0.42 9.52
N LEU A 340 -22.30 0.21 8.83
CA LEU A 340 -22.49 1.52 8.21
C LEU A 340 -23.67 1.49 7.24
N ASP A 341 -23.72 0.47 6.38
CA ASP A 341 -24.81 0.32 5.42
C ASP A 341 -26.16 0.16 6.10
N ALA A 342 -26.22 -0.68 7.14
CA ALA A 342 -27.43 -0.86 7.93
C ALA A 342 -27.90 0.44 8.60
N ILE A 343 -26.98 1.25 9.13
CA ILE A 343 -27.30 2.55 9.75
C ILE A 343 -27.83 3.53 8.70
N CYS A 344 -27.14 3.67 7.56
CA CYS A 344 -27.60 4.55 6.47
C CYS A 344 -29.01 4.17 5.99
N LEU A 345 -29.27 2.87 5.81
CA LEU A 345 -30.59 2.37 5.42
C LEU A 345 -31.65 2.65 6.48
N LEU A 346 -31.34 2.40 7.75
CA LEU A 346 -32.28 2.62 8.85
C LEU A 346 -32.70 4.08 8.92
N LEU A 347 -31.74 5.01 8.89
CA LEU A 347 -31.98 6.46 8.93
C LEU A 347 -32.80 6.92 7.71
N PHE A 348 -32.47 6.40 6.53
CA PHE A 348 -33.18 6.74 5.30
C PHE A 348 -34.64 6.27 5.32
N LEU A 349 -34.89 5.03 5.74
CA LEU A 349 -36.23 4.47 5.83
C LEU A 349 -37.06 5.17 6.92
N ASP A 350 -36.47 5.47 8.07
CA ASP A 350 -37.13 6.20 9.16
C ASP A 350 -37.57 7.59 8.70
N HIS A 351 -36.71 8.31 7.99
CA HIS A 351 -37.05 9.62 7.40
C HIS A 351 -38.25 9.55 6.45
N LEU A 352 -38.31 8.50 5.62
CA LEU A 352 -39.43 8.26 4.71
C LEU A 352 -40.66 7.66 5.41
N LYS A 353 -40.58 7.38 6.72
CA LYS A 353 -41.60 6.67 7.51
C LYS A 353 -41.95 5.30 6.93
N MET A 354 -40.93 4.60 6.44
CA MET A 354 -41.03 3.30 5.80
C MET A 354 -40.40 2.23 6.66
N THR A 355 -40.99 1.03 6.63
CA THR A 355 -40.47 -0.14 7.35
C THR A 355 -39.89 -1.19 6.41
N GLU A 356 -40.14 -1.08 5.11
CA GLU A 356 -39.74 -2.05 4.09
C GLU A 356 -39.01 -1.37 2.94
N THR A 357 -37.96 -2.03 2.44
CA THR A 357 -37.14 -1.55 1.31
C THR A 357 -37.79 -1.77 -0.06
N GLU A 358 -38.81 -2.63 -0.14
CA GLU A 358 -39.40 -3.06 -1.41
C GLU A 358 -40.38 -2.05 -2.02
N LYS A 359 -40.90 -1.10 -1.23
CA LYS A 359 -42.03 -0.24 -1.60
C LYS A 359 -41.68 1.23 -1.78
N ILE A 360 -40.42 1.60 -2.01
CA ILE A 360 -40.06 3.01 -2.25
C ILE A 360 -40.57 3.43 -3.64
N LEU A 361 -41.88 3.70 -3.72
CA LEU A 361 -42.56 4.20 -4.90
C LEU A 361 -42.35 5.72 -4.93
N LEU A 362 -41.40 6.14 -5.75
CA LEU A 362 -41.19 7.55 -6.00
C LEU A 362 -42.22 7.99 -7.04
N GLU A 363 -43.31 8.60 -6.57
CA GLU A 363 -44.32 9.18 -7.44
C GLU A 363 -43.65 10.12 -8.45
N ASN A 364 -43.98 9.96 -9.73
CA ASN A 364 -43.43 10.75 -10.85
C ASN A 364 -41.92 10.63 -11.09
N PHE A 365 -41.21 9.69 -10.46
CA PHE A 365 -39.76 9.52 -10.69
C PHE A 365 -39.44 9.14 -12.13
N GLN A 366 -40.34 8.42 -12.81
CA GLN A 366 -40.20 8.11 -14.24
C GLN A 366 -40.16 9.35 -15.14
N HIS A 367 -40.78 10.46 -14.71
CA HIS A 367 -40.84 11.72 -15.47
C HIS A 367 -39.69 12.68 -15.13
N LYS A 368 -38.91 12.38 -14.08
CA LYS A 368 -37.73 13.16 -13.70
C LYS A 368 -36.54 12.86 -14.62
N THR A 369 -35.79 13.89 -14.96
CA THR A 369 -34.48 13.82 -15.60
C THR A 369 -33.48 13.08 -14.71
N LYS A 370 -32.33 12.68 -15.28
CA LYS A 370 -31.28 11.98 -14.51
C LYS A 370 -30.74 12.85 -13.37
N ASP A 371 -30.55 14.14 -13.63
CA ASP A 371 -29.99 15.08 -12.65
C ASP A 371 -30.98 15.34 -11.50
N GLU A 372 -32.28 15.47 -11.79
CA GLU A 372 -33.31 15.59 -10.76
C GLU A 372 -33.39 14.36 -9.86
N LYS A 373 -33.15 13.16 -10.40
CA LYS A 373 -33.13 11.91 -9.62
C LYS A 373 -31.92 11.84 -8.70
N ILE A 374 -30.75 12.28 -9.18
CA ILE A 374 -29.52 12.35 -8.39
C ILE A 374 -29.64 13.42 -7.30
N ALA A 375 -30.16 14.60 -7.65
CA ALA A 375 -30.43 15.67 -6.69
C ALA A 375 -31.38 15.18 -5.58
N TRP A 376 -32.48 14.52 -5.95
CA TRP A 376 -33.45 14.01 -4.98
C TRP A 376 -32.84 13.10 -3.91
N ILE A 377 -32.00 12.12 -4.30
CA ILE A 377 -31.38 11.21 -3.32
C ILE A 377 -30.31 11.95 -2.49
N ASN A 378 -29.54 12.83 -3.12
CA ASN A 378 -28.50 13.61 -2.45
C ASN A 378 -29.08 14.60 -1.43
N ASP A 379 -30.19 15.26 -1.75
CA ASP A 379 -30.83 16.24 -0.88
C ASP A 379 -31.32 15.58 0.42
N ILE A 380 -31.96 14.39 0.32
CA ILE A 380 -32.39 13.63 1.49
C ILE A 380 -31.19 13.15 2.31
N CYS A 381 -30.17 12.58 1.66
CA CYS A 381 -28.99 12.09 2.36
C CYS A 381 -28.22 13.22 3.05
N SER A 382 -28.08 14.37 2.38
CA SER A 382 -27.43 15.57 2.92
C SER A 382 -28.18 16.10 4.14
N LEU A 383 -29.52 16.20 4.06
CA LEU A 383 -30.37 16.58 5.19
C LEU A 383 -30.18 15.65 6.39
N LEU A 384 -30.14 14.33 6.17
CA LEU A 384 -29.95 13.35 7.24
C LEU A 384 -28.55 13.45 7.87
N ILE A 385 -27.51 13.70 7.07
CA ILE A 385 -26.16 13.92 7.59
C ILE A 385 -26.14 15.18 8.45
N GLN A 386 -26.75 16.28 8.01
CA GLN A 386 -26.84 17.51 8.82
C GLN A 386 -27.56 17.26 10.15
N GLN A 387 -28.68 16.52 10.13
CA GLN A 387 -29.46 16.18 11.32
C GLN A 387 -28.73 15.24 12.29
N CYS A 388 -27.91 14.31 11.80
CA CYS A 388 -27.25 13.32 12.66
C CYS A 388 -25.86 13.75 13.14
N TYR A 389 -25.15 14.56 12.36
CA TYR A 389 -23.73 14.85 12.59
C TYR A 389 -23.45 16.32 12.91
N MET A 390 -24.34 17.25 12.54
CA MET A 390 -24.11 18.70 12.70
C MET A 390 -25.06 19.37 13.69
N SER A 391 -26.10 18.66 14.14
CA SER A 391 -27.10 19.20 15.09
C SER A 391 -26.57 19.38 16.52
N GLU A 392 -25.40 18.83 16.85
CA GLU A 392 -24.77 19.00 18.18
C GLU A 392 -23.87 20.26 18.26
N PHE A 393 -23.76 21.05 17.19
CA PHE A 393 -22.89 22.24 17.13
C PHE A 393 -23.64 23.58 16.97
N THR A 394 -24.97 23.57 17.09
CA THR A 394 -25.83 24.77 17.18
C THR A 394 -26.55 24.79 18.50
#